data_AF-A0A2S8PHW7-F1
#
_entry.id   AF-A0A2S8PHW7-F1
#
_cell.length_a   1.000
_cell.length_b   1.000
_cell.length_c   1.000
_cell.angle_alpha   90.00
_cell.angle_beta   90.00
_cell.angle_gamma   90.00
#
_symmetry.space_group_name_H-M   'P 1'
#
loop_
_entity.id
_entity.type
_entity.pdbx_description
1 polymer ?
#
loop_
_entity_poly.entity_id
_entity_poly.type
_entity_poly.pdbx_seq_one_letter_code
_entity_poly.pdbx_strand_id
1 'polypeptide(L)'
;GLFVNEVVLYMAVAAIGMFATPSYELGLANRMVRLVLLVAVAIFKVQGFVVGTTLLILLLTLHRSYNSSYLWPFIPFNAKALSEVLLRFPVLESKKRPSFNKTRDNTRMAKNPDNREQS
;
A
#
# COMPACT_ATOMS: atom_id res chain seq x y z
N GLY A 1 -34.05 -5.75 16.10
CA GLY A 1 -33.57 -4.38 15.85
C GLY A 1 -32.12 -4.11 16.23
N LEU A 2 -31.36 -5.07 16.77
CA LEU A 2 -29.98 -4.83 17.24
C LEU A 2 -28.94 -4.72 16.11
N PHE A 3 -29.14 -5.46 15.01
CA PHE A 3 -28.22 -5.54 13.88
C PHE A 3 -28.16 -4.29 12.99
N VAL A 4 -29.15 -3.40 13.07
CA VAL A 4 -29.19 -2.19 12.23
C VAL A 4 -28.12 -1.20 12.65
N ASN A 5 -27.92 -1.00 13.96
CA ASN A 5 -26.95 -0.01 14.46
C ASN A 5 -25.50 -0.43 14.20
N GLU A 6 -25.17 -1.72 14.36
CA GLU A 6 -23.84 -2.27 14.10
C GLU A 6 -23.47 -2.18 12.61
N VAL A 7 -24.39 -2.56 11.72
CA VAL A 7 -24.18 -2.45 10.27
C VAL A 7 -24.06 -0.99 9.84
N VAL A 8 -24.87 -0.08 10.41
CA VAL A 8 -24.77 1.37 10.14
C VAL A 8 -23.43 1.93 10.60
N LEU A 9 -22.92 1.51 11.77
CA LEU A 9 -21.59 1.88 12.26
C LEU A 9 -20.49 1.44 11.28
N TYR A 10 -20.53 0.17 10.83
CA TYR A 10 -19.53 -0.35 9.89
C TYR A 10 -19.57 0.36 8.54
N MET A 11 -20.77 0.63 8.01
CA MET A 11 -20.92 1.38 6.76
C MET A 11 -20.42 2.82 6.88
N ALA A 12 -20.67 3.49 8.01
CA ALA A 12 -20.19 4.85 8.24
C ALA A 12 -18.66 4.93 8.28
N VAL A 13 -18.00 4.01 9.00
CA VAL A 13 -16.53 3.94 9.06
C VAL A 13 -15.93 3.63 7.68
N ALA A 14 -16.51 2.68 6.95
CA ALA A 14 -16.07 2.36 5.59
C ALA A 14 -16.25 3.54 4.62
N ALA A 15 -17.36 4.28 4.72
CA ALA A 15 -17.61 5.47 3.89
C ALA A 15 -16.60 6.58 4.18
N ILE A 16 -16.29 6.86 5.45
CA ILE A 16 -15.27 7.84 5.83
C ILE A 16 -13.90 7.44 5.27
N GLY A 17 -13.52 6.16 5.37
CA GLY A 17 -12.27 5.66 4.79
C GLY A 17 -12.21 5.81 3.26
N MET A 18 -13.36 5.64 2.58
CA MET A 18 -13.45 5.85 1.13
C MET A 18 -13.25 7.31 0.75
N PHE A 19 -13.83 8.26 1.49
CA PHE A 19 -13.65 9.70 1.24
C PHE A 19 -12.28 10.22 1.69
N ALA A 20 -11.61 9.56 2.64
CA ALA A 20 -10.29 9.93 3.10
C ALA A 20 -9.18 9.61 2.07
N THR A 21 -9.45 8.77 1.06
CA THR A 21 -8.47 8.44 0.01
C THR A 21 -8.47 9.55 -1.05
N PRO A 22 -7.43 10.41 -1.14
CA PRO A 22 -7.44 11.56 -2.06
C PRO A 22 -7.22 11.18 -3.54
N SER A 23 -6.97 9.91 -3.83
CA SER A 23 -6.71 9.41 -5.18
C SER A 23 -7.99 8.94 -5.85
N TYR A 24 -8.59 9.83 -6.64
CA TYR A 24 -9.82 9.54 -7.40
C TYR A 24 -9.62 8.41 -8.42
N GLU A 25 -8.50 8.41 -9.14
CA GLU A 25 -8.17 7.36 -10.13
C GLU A 25 -8.06 5.97 -9.51
N LEU A 26 -7.46 5.88 -8.32
CA LEU A 26 -7.34 4.64 -7.57
C LEU A 26 -8.70 4.17 -7.04
N GLY A 27 -9.56 5.10 -6.63
CA GLY A 27 -10.95 4.81 -6.28
C GLY A 27 -11.76 4.22 -7.45
N LEU A 28 -11.60 4.79 -8.65
CA LEU A 28 -12.22 4.27 -9.87
C LEU A 28 -11.67 2.88 -10.23
N ALA A 29 -10.35 2.69 -10.16
CA ALA A 29 -9.72 1.39 -10.39
C ALA A 29 -10.25 0.30 -9.44
N ASN A 30 -10.40 0.62 -8.15
CA ASN A 30 -10.92 -0.33 -7.16
C ASN A 30 -12.39 -0.68 -7.43
N ARG A 31 -13.19 0.27 -7.95
CA ARG A 31 -14.57 0.01 -8.38
C ARG A 31 -14.62 -0.97 -9.56
N MET A 32 -13.72 -0.82 -10.54
CA MET A 32 -13.63 -1.71 -11.69
C MET A 32 -13.19 -3.12 -11.29
N VAL A 33 -12.17 -3.23 -10.46
CA VAL A 33 -11.71 -4.49 -9.85
C VAL A 33 -12.86 -5.23 -9.17
N ARG A 34 -13.65 -4.53 -8.36
CA ARG A 34 -14.79 -5.11 -7.64
C ARG A 34 -15.84 -5.64 -8.60
N LEU A 35 -16.13 -4.93 -9.69
CA LEU A 35 -17.08 -5.40 -10.71
C LEU A 35 -16.58 -6.69 -11.37
N VAL A 36 -15.29 -6.77 -11.72
CA VAL A 36 -14.69 -7.98 -12.28
C VAL A 36 -14.78 -9.15 -11.31
N LEU A 37 -14.46 -8.94 -10.02
CA LEU A 37 -14.59 -9.97 -8.99
C LEU A 37 -16.04 -10.43 -8.82
N LEU A 38 -17.01 -9.51 -8.82
CA LEU A 38 -18.43 -9.88 -8.74
C LEU A 38 -18.88 -10.74 -9.93
N VAL A 39 -18.43 -10.44 -11.15
CA VAL A 39 -18.72 -11.26 -12.33
C VAL A 39 -18.08 -12.65 -12.20
N ALA A 40 -16.82 -12.72 -11.75
CA ALA A 40 -16.14 -14.00 -11.51
C ALA A 40 -16.87 -14.84 -10.45
N VAL A 41 -17.34 -14.22 -9.37
CA VAL A 41 -18.13 -14.88 -8.32
C VAL A 41 -19.52 -15.29 -8.79
N ALA A 42 -20.15 -14.51 -9.66
CA ALA A 42 -21.46 -14.87 -10.21
C ALA A 42 -21.39 -16.19 -11.00
N ILE A 43 -20.30 -16.41 -11.74
CA ILE A 43 -20.08 -17.60 -12.58
C ILE A 43 -19.54 -18.78 -11.76
N PHE A 44 -18.50 -18.56 -10.94
CA PHE A 44 -17.75 -19.61 -10.25
C PHE A 44 -18.03 -19.70 -8.73
N LYS A 45 -19.00 -18.94 -8.21
CA LYS A 45 -19.38 -18.87 -6.79
C LYS A 45 -18.16 -18.54 -5.91
N VAL A 46 -18.02 -19.22 -4.78
CA VAL A 46 -16.96 -19.00 -3.78
C VAL A 46 -15.58 -19.31 -4.36
N GLN A 47 -15.46 -20.31 -5.25
CA GLN A 47 -14.18 -20.64 -5.89
C GLN A 47 -13.68 -19.49 -6.77
N GLY A 48 -14.59 -18.81 -7.48
CA GLY A 48 -14.30 -17.59 -8.24
C GLY A 48 -13.78 -16.45 -7.37
N PHE A 49 -14.28 -16.30 -6.14
CA PHE A 49 -13.81 -15.28 -5.22
C PHE A 49 -12.37 -15.54 -4.79
N VAL A 50 -12.06 -16.78 -4.40
CA VAL A 50 -10.73 -17.17 -3.92
C VAL A 50 -9.70 -17.05 -5.04
N VAL A 51 -10.01 -17.59 -6.23
CA VAL A 51 -9.11 -17.53 -7.38
C VAL A 51 -8.96 -16.10 -7.89
N GLY A 52 -10.06 -15.34 -8.01
CA GLY A 52 -10.03 -13.95 -8.46
C GLY A 52 -9.25 -13.04 -7.54
N THR A 53 -9.40 -13.19 -6.22
CA THR A 53 -8.64 -12.42 -5.23
C THR A 53 -7.16 -12.78 -5.26
N THR A 54 -6.82 -14.07 -5.40
CA THR A 54 -5.43 -14.53 -5.52
C THR A 54 -4.76 -13.98 -6.79
N LEU A 55 -5.45 -14.05 -7.93
CA LEU A 55 -4.97 -13.49 -9.20
C LEU A 55 -4.79 -11.98 -9.11
N LEU A 56 -5.69 -11.28 -8.41
CA LEU A 56 -5.55 -9.85 -8.17
C LEU A 56 -4.28 -9.54 -7.38
N ILE A 57 -4.05 -10.23 -6.26
CA ILE A 57 -2.83 -10.05 -5.46
C ILE A 57 -1.58 -10.32 -6.31
N LEU A 58 -1.60 -11.37 -7.13
CA LEU A 58 -0.50 -11.70 -8.02
C LEU A 58 -0.29 -10.61 -9.09
N LEU A 59 -1.36 -10.12 -9.70
CA LEU A 59 -1.32 -9.03 -10.69
C LEU A 59 -0.73 -7.76 -10.10
N LEU A 60 -1.10 -7.38 -8.87
CA LEU A 60 -0.51 -6.24 -8.16
C LEU A 60 0.96 -6.46 -7.81
N THR A 61 1.37 -7.70 -7.56
CA THR A 61 2.77 -8.04 -7.25
C THR A 61 3.64 -7.91 -8.49
N LEU A 62 3.11 -8.36 -9.63
CA LEU A 62 3.77 -8.33 -10.94
C LEU A 62 3.74 -6.93 -11.58
N HIS A 63 2.71 -6.12 -11.33
CA HIS A 63 2.67 -4.73 -11.78
C HIS A 63 3.70 -3.89 -11.01
N ARG A 64 4.81 -3.61 -11.70
CA ARG A 64 5.91 -2.79 -11.19
C ARG A 64 5.56 -1.30 -11.40
N SER A 65 5.31 -0.57 -10.32
CA SER A 65 5.17 0.89 -10.39
C SER A 65 6.55 1.53 -10.25
N TYR A 66 7.08 2.06 -11.36
CA TYR A 66 8.15 3.06 -11.40
C TYR A 66 9.40 2.85 -10.52
N ASN A 67 9.80 1.59 -10.26
CA ASN A 67 10.99 1.11 -9.53
C ASN A 67 10.71 0.28 -8.24
N SER A 68 9.45 -0.01 -7.90
CA SER A 68 9.11 -1.06 -6.91
C SER A 68 7.78 -1.75 -7.21
N SER A 69 7.60 -2.98 -6.73
CA SER A 69 6.31 -3.68 -6.82
C SER A 69 5.22 -2.87 -6.09
N TYR A 70 4.00 -2.83 -6.63
CA TYR A 70 2.86 -2.13 -5.99
C TYR A 70 2.56 -2.64 -4.57
N LEU A 71 2.94 -3.89 -4.28
CA LEU A 71 2.82 -4.56 -2.97
C LEU A 71 4.09 -4.46 -2.10
N TRP A 72 5.08 -3.65 -2.46
CA TRP A 72 6.21 -3.37 -1.57
C TRP A 72 5.71 -2.58 -0.36
N PRO A 73 5.86 -3.03 0.90
CA PRO A 73 6.92 -3.89 1.48
C PRO A 73 6.47 -5.30 1.91
N PHE A 74 5.34 -5.80 1.40
CA PHE A 74 4.88 -7.17 1.68
C PHE A 74 5.67 -8.21 0.87
N ILE A 75 6.06 -7.87 -0.36
CA ILE A 75 6.85 -8.73 -1.25
C ILE A 75 7.93 -7.88 -1.94
N PRO A 76 9.24 -8.08 -1.68
CA PRO A 76 9.84 -8.86 -0.59
C PRO A 76 9.54 -8.24 0.79
N PHE A 77 9.23 -9.07 1.78
CA PHE A 77 8.83 -8.65 3.12
C PHE A 77 9.92 -7.82 3.82
N ASN A 78 9.63 -6.56 4.15
CA ASN A 78 10.53 -5.68 4.92
C ASN A 78 9.76 -5.05 6.08
N ALA A 79 9.90 -5.64 7.27
CA ALA A 79 9.18 -5.22 8.48
C ALA A 79 9.47 -3.75 8.87
N LYS A 80 10.69 -3.27 8.60
CA LYS A 80 11.10 -1.89 8.90
C LYS A 80 10.41 -0.88 7.97
N ALA A 81 10.36 -1.19 6.68
CA ALA A 81 9.63 -0.37 5.71
C ALA A 81 8.11 -0.42 5.97
N LEU A 82 7.57 -1.56 6.43
CA LEU A 82 6.17 -1.69 6.79
C LEU A 82 5.80 -0.79 7.97
N SER A 83 6.63 -0.74 9.02
CA SER A 83 6.42 0.18 10.14
C SER A 83 6.53 1.65 9.74
N GLU A 84 7.41 1.99 8.78
CA GLU A 84 7.56 3.36 8.26
C GLU A 84 6.41 3.81 7.33
N VAL A 85 5.69 2.86 6.72
CA VAL A 85 4.49 3.13 5.90
C VAL A 85 3.23 3.23 6.77
N LEU A 86 3.08 2.36 7.78
CA LEU A 86 1.94 2.38 8.71
C LEU A 86 1.98 3.59 9.64
N LEU A 87 3.14 3.85 10.24
CA LEU A 87 3.39 5.08 10.97
C LEU A 87 3.91 6.05 9.94
N ARG A 88 3.02 6.86 9.34
CA ARG A 88 3.34 7.86 8.30
C ARG A 88 4.39 8.86 8.79
N PHE A 89 5.66 8.46 8.82
CA PHE A 89 6.75 9.32 9.27
C PHE A 89 6.98 10.40 8.20
N PRO A 90 7.15 11.67 8.62
CA PRO A 90 7.39 12.75 7.69
C PRO A 90 8.67 12.50 6.89
N VAL A 91 8.56 12.63 5.57
CA VAL A 91 9.66 12.41 4.60
C VAL A 91 10.90 13.28 4.90
N LEU A 92 10.73 14.34 5.69
CA LEU A 92 11.74 15.31 6.09
C LEU A 92 12.71 14.79 7.18
N GLU A 93 12.32 13.82 8.02
CA GLU A 93 13.19 13.26 9.07
C GLU A 93 14.01 12.04 8.63
N SER A 94 13.70 11.47 7.46
CA SER A 94 14.38 10.26 6.99
C SER A 94 15.77 10.60 6.41
N LYS A 95 16.81 10.54 7.26
CA LYS A 95 18.23 10.71 6.86
C LYS A 95 18.73 9.65 5.86
N LYS A 96 18.03 8.53 5.71
CA LYS A 96 18.39 7.44 4.77
C LYS A 96 17.58 7.53 3.48
N ARG A 97 18.23 7.26 2.35
CA ARG A 97 17.53 7.15 1.07
C ARG A 97 16.67 5.88 1.08
N PRO A 98 15.41 5.94 0.61
CA PRO A 98 14.60 4.75 0.39
C PRO A 98 15.37 3.77 -0.49
N SER A 99 15.49 2.51 -0.08
CA SER A 99 16.34 1.50 -0.71
C SER A 99 15.91 1.09 -2.12
N PHE A 100 14.83 1.67 -2.65
CA PHE A 100 14.28 1.40 -3.98
C PHE A 100 15.31 1.59 -5.10
N ASN A 101 16.18 2.60 -5.00
CA ASN A 101 17.09 2.95 -6.09
C ASN A 101 18.42 2.16 -6.14
N LYS A 102 18.62 1.10 -5.33
CA LYS A 102 19.90 0.36 -5.24
C LYS A 102 21.13 1.31 -5.34
N THR A 103 21.09 2.44 -4.65
CA THR A 103 22.13 3.47 -4.78
C THR A 103 23.34 3.08 -3.95
N ARG A 104 24.55 3.20 -4.50
CA ARG A 104 25.82 2.90 -3.80
C ARG A 104 26.03 3.75 -2.54
N ASP A 105 25.34 4.89 -2.46
CA ASP A 105 25.32 5.80 -1.31
C ASP A 105 23.92 5.83 -0.66
N ASN A 106 23.84 5.28 0.56
CA ASN A 106 22.61 5.13 1.35
C ASN A 106 22.24 6.39 2.17
N THR A 107 23.09 7.42 2.18
CA THR A 107 22.91 8.63 3.00
C THR A 107 22.39 9.81 2.18
N ARG A 108 21.29 10.46 2.60
CA ARG A 108 20.80 11.67 1.92
C ARG A 108 21.72 12.88 2.10
N MET A 109 22.52 12.88 3.18
CA MET A 109 23.38 13.99 3.58
C MET A 109 24.85 13.57 3.49
N ALA A 110 25.67 14.40 2.85
CA ALA A 110 27.13 14.28 2.94
C ALA A 110 27.58 14.51 4.40
N LYS A 111 28.59 13.77 4.86
CA LYS A 111 29.18 13.95 6.20
C LYS A 111 29.72 15.39 6.32
N ASN A 112 29.19 16.17 7.27
CA ASN A 112 29.61 17.55 7.50
C ASN A 112 31.13 17.61 7.76
N PRO A 113 31.92 18.41 7.01
CA PRO A 113 33.38 18.48 7.17
C PRO A 113 33.86 19.02 8.53
N ASP A 114 33.03 19.77 9.28
CA ASP A 114 33.40 20.31 10.61
C ASP A 114 33.76 19.24 11.67
N ASN A 115 33.27 18.01 11.51
CA ASN A 115 33.58 16.94 12.47
C ASN A 115 34.92 16.24 12.19
N ARG A 116 35.74 16.74 11.25
CA ARG A 116 37.09 16.20 10.97
C ARG A 116 38.20 16.85 11.80
N GLU A 117 37.90 17.97 12.46
CA GLU A 117 38.89 18.74 13.23
C GLU A 117 38.82 18.47 14.75
N GLN A 118 37.95 17.56 15.19
CA GLN A 118 37.73 17.22 16.60
C GLN A 118 38.15 15.76 16.95
N SER A 119 39.03 15.14 16.16
CA SER A 119 39.62 13.82 16.46
C SER A 119 41.14 13.86 16.34
#